data_AF-A0A917PGM6-F1
#
_entry.id   AF-A0A917PGM6-F1
#
_cell.length_a   1.000
_cell.length_b   1.000
_cell.length_c   1.000
_cell.angle_alpha   90.00
_cell.angle_beta   90.00
_cell.angle_gamma   90.00
#
_symmetry.space_group_name_H-M   'P 1'
#
loop_
_entity.id
_entity.type
_entity.pdbx_description
1 polymer ?
#
loop_
_entity_poly.entity_id
_entity_poly.type
_entity_poly.pdbx_seq_one_letter_code
_entity_poly.pdbx_strand_id
1 'polypeptide(L)'
;MGGVLWRGPGERAYHRAMAREEASPPEGNTFTRFFDRVDRALLPAFGLPPILDDRDEDTTPLDERACPICGHPMFEHVVDHSTPNTVLVCPTEERLPEHEPTTGPLNELGMPASGRRREKFEQRSSG
;
A
#
# COMPACT_ATOMS: atom_id res chain seq x y z
N MET A 1 -62.16 -11.33 10.59
CA MET A 1 -61.89 -10.27 11.58
C MET A 1 -60.89 -10.80 12.59
N GLY A 2 -59.71 -10.21 12.67
CA GLY A 2 -58.66 -10.65 13.59
C GLY A 2 -57.39 -9.81 13.40
N GLY A 3 -57.46 -8.53 13.77
CA GLY A 3 -56.29 -7.66 13.82
C GLY A 3 -55.46 -8.01 15.05
N VAL A 4 -54.22 -8.47 14.85
CA VAL A 4 -53.29 -8.76 15.93
C VAL A 4 -52.52 -7.48 16.24
N LEU A 5 -52.91 -6.82 17.32
CA LEU A 5 -52.24 -5.65 17.89
C LEU A 5 -50.90 -6.10 18.49
N TRP A 6 -49.80 -5.92 17.77
CA TRP A 6 -48.47 -6.15 18.31
C TRP A 6 -48.12 -5.06 19.33
N ARG A 7 -48.07 -5.44 20.62
CA ARG A 7 -47.44 -4.65 21.68
C ARG A 7 -45.92 -4.79 21.54
N GLY A 8 -45.24 -3.71 21.13
CA GLY A 8 -43.78 -3.66 21.12
C GLY A 8 -43.19 -3.75 22.54
N PRO A 9 -41.95 -4.25 22.69
CA PRO A 9 -41.28 -4.33 23.98
C PRO A 9 -41.06 -2.92 24.55
N GLY A 10 -41.41 -2.71 25.82
CA GLY A 10 -41.32 -1.40 26.48
C GLY A 10 -39.89 -0.86 26.53
N GLU A 11 -39.75 0.46 26.58
CA GLU A 11 -38.50 1.25 26.51
C GLU A 11 -37.37 0.74 27.43
N ARG A 12 -37.73 0.15 28.57
CA ARG A 12 -36.76 -0.44 29.52
C ARG A 12 -36.01 -1.66 28.95
N ALA A 13 -36.65 -2.44 28.08
CA ALA A 13 -36.02 -3.57 27.39
C ALA A 13 -35.05 -3.07 26.32
N TYR A 14 -35.41 -1.98 25.62
CA TYR A 14 -34.54 -1.31 24.66
C TYR A 14 -33.29 -0.75 25.34
N HIS A 15 -33.42 -0.01 26.44
CA HIS A 15 -32.26 0.52 27.15
C HIS A 15 -31.33 -0.57 27.71
N ARG A 16 -31.88 -1.70 28.15
CA ARG A 16 -31.06 -2.84 28.62
C ARG A 16 -30.35 -3.56 27.47
N ALA A 17 -30.95 -3.61 26.28
CA ALA A 17 -30.31 -4.15 25.09
C ALA A 17 -29.15 -3.25 24.64
N MET A 18 -29.38 -1.93 24.56
CA MET A 18 -28.34 -0.96 24.21
C MET A 18 -27.17 -0.97 25.21
N ALA A 19 -27.44 -1.03 26.52
CA ALA A 19 -26.38 -1.10 27.54
C ALA A 19 -25.54 -2.39 27.49
N ARG A 20 -26.10 -3.49 26.95
CA ARG A 20 -25.38 -4.75 26.76
C ARG A 20 -24.54 -4.74 25.48
N GLU A 21 -24.98 -4.04 24.44
CA GLU A 21 -24.21 -3.83 23.22
C GLU A 21 -23.03 -2.88 23.45
N GLU A 22 -23.25 -1.79 24.20
CA GLU A 22 -22.22 -0.78 24.50
C GLU A 22 -21.12 -1.30 25.44
N ALA A 23 -21.44 -2.32 26.26
CA ALA A 23 -20.49 -3.01 27.14
C ALA A 23 -19.87 -4.28 26.52
N SER A 24 -20.15 -4.58 25.25
CA SER A 24 -19.52 -5.72 24.59
C SER A 24 -18.06 -5.38 24.26
N PRO A 25 -17.06 -6.16 24.73
CA PRO A 25 -15.68 -5.98 24.31
C PRO A 25 -15.63 -6.03 22.77
N PRO A 26 -14.91 -5.12 22.10
CA PRO A 26 -14.84 -5.17 20.65
C PRO A 26 -14.34 -6.55 20.25
N GLU A 27 -15.14 -7.29 19.49
CA GLU A 27 -14.77 -8.57 18.90
C GLU A 27 -13.69 -8.34 17.82
N GLY A 28 -12.50 -7.95 18.28
CA GLY A 28 -11.30 -7.90 17.47
C GLY A 28 -10.86 -9.33 17.21
N ASN A 29 -10.95 -9.75 15.95
CA ASN A 29 -10.42 -11.02 15.50
C ASN A 29 -8.90 -11.10 15.83
N THR A 30 -8.37 -12.32 15.97
CA THR A 30 -6.95 -12.55 16.30
C THR A 30 -6.00 -11.90 15.29
N PHE A 31 -6.47 -11.71 14.06
CA PHE A 31 -5.76 -11.02 12.99
C PHE A 31 -5.55 -9.53 13.32
N THR A 32 -6.57 -8.78 13.74
CA THR A 32 -6.45 -7.37 14.16
C THR A 32 -5.45 -7.22 15.31
N ARG A 33 -5.50 -8.12 16.31
CA ARG A 33 -4.55 -8.07 17.44
C ARG A 33 -3.10 -8.31 17.04
N PHE A 34 -2.88 -9.10 15.98
CA PHE A 34 -1.55 -9.28 15.43
C PHE A 34 -1.04 -7.99 14.80
N PHE A 35 -1.84 -7.34 13.95
CA PHE A 35 -1.44 -6.06 13.34
C PHE A 35 -1.24 -4.95 14.37
N ASP A 36 -2.10 -4.86 15.40
CA ASP A 36 -1.91 -3.90 16.50
C ASP A 36 -0.57 -4.11 17.25
N ARG A 37 -0.16 -5.37 17.42
CA ARG A 37 1.13 -5.70 18.05
C ARG A 37 2.30 -5.29 17.16
N VAL A 38 2.21 -5.57 15.86
CA VAL A 38 3.24 -5.21 14.89
C VAL A 38 3.35 -3.68 14.80
N ASP A 39 2.23 -2.98 14.65
CA ASP A 39 2.18 -1.52 14.58
C ASP A 39 2.81 -0.88 15.83
N ARG A 40 2.41 -1.33 17.03
CA ARG A 40 3.02 -0.86 18.29
C ARG A 40 4.53 -1.09 18.39
N ALA A 41 5.04 -2.17 17.80
CA ALA A 41 6.47 -2.47 17.78
C ALA A 41 7.24 -1.60 16.78
N LEU A 42 6.59 -1.18 15.68
CA LEU A 42 7.19 -0.39 14.61
C LEU A 42 7.09 1.12 14.85
N LEU A 43 6.07 1.60 15.57
CA LEU A 43 5.88 3.02 15.90
C LEU A 43 7.14 3.74 16.43
N PRO A 44 7.98 3.14 17.31
CA PRO A 44 9.19 3.82 17.79
C PRO A 44 10.27 4.01 16.71
N ALA A 45 10.30 3.16 15.68
CA ALA A 45 11.31 3.21 14.62
C ALA A 45 10.89 4.07 13.44
N PHE A 46 9.60 4.06 13.10
CA PHE A 46 9.06 4.78 11.95
C PHE A 46 8.34 6.09 12.34
N GLY A 47 8.04 6.28 13.63
CA GLY A 47 7.15 7.34 14.09
C GLY A 47 5.69 7.06 13.72
N LEU A 48 4.79 7.93 14.17
CA LEU A 48 3.52 8.08 13.47
C LEU A 48 3.87 8.54 12.05
N PRO A 49 3.20 8.02 11.00
CA PRO A 49 3.35 8.61 9.68
C PRO A 49 3.10 10.13 9.85
N PRO A 50 3.97 10.99 9.29
CA PRO A 50 3.69 12.41 9.33
C PRO A 50 2.27 12.60 8.80
N ILE A 51 1.45 13.32 9.56
CA ILE A 51 0.22 13.88 9.00
C ILE A 51 0.76 14.86 7.96
N LEU A 52 0.86 14.40 6.72
CA LEU A 52 1.15 15.28 5.61
C LEU A 52 -0.05 16.20 5.55
N ASP A 53 0.10 17.43 6.04
CA ASP A 53 -0.74 18.54 5.61
C ASP A 53 -0.80 18.42 4.10
N ASP A 54 -2.00 18.21 3.53
CA ASP A 54 -2.25 17.85 2.13
C ASP A 54 -1.02 18.06 1.27
N ARG A 55 -0.24 16.97 1.14
CA ARG A 55 0.88 16.79 0.21
C ARG A 55 0.67 17.76 -0.93
N ASP A 56 1.51 18.79 -1.10
CA ASP A 56 1.41 19.79 -2.19
C ASP A 56 0.83 19.09 -3.41
N GLU A 57 -0.50 19.19 -3.57
CA GLU A 57 -1.21 18.39 -4.56
C GLU A 57 -0.76 19.06 -5.82
N ASP A 58 0.18 18.43 -6.52
CA ASP A 58 0.89 19.03 -7.62
C ASP A 58 -0.16 19.47 -8.64
N THR A 59 -0.53 20.76 -8.59
CA THR A 59 -1.67 21.30 -9.33
C THR A 59 -1.39 21.31 -10.82
N THR A 60 -0.18 20.92 -11.22
CA THR A 60 0.16 20.66 -12.60
C THR A 60 -0.82 19.65 -13.19
N PRO A 61 -1.49 20.04 -14.30
CA PRO A 61 -2.24 19.11 -15.13
C PRO A 61 -1.41 17.86 -15.44
N LEU A 62 -2.05 16.69 -15.39
CA LEU A 62 -1.35 15.39 -15.56
C LEU A 62 -0.57 15.29 -16.86
N ASP A 63 -1.03 15.98 -17.90
CA ASP A 63 -0.45 16.06 -19.23
C ASP A 63 0.82 16.93 -19.27
N GLU A 64 0.91 17.95 -18.41
CA GLU A 64 2.09 18.80 -18.27
C GLU A 64 3.17 18.18 -17.38
N ARG A 65 2.84 17.14 -16.60
CA ARG A 65 3.82 16.46 -15.74
C ARG A 65 4.88 15.75 -16.57
N ALA A 66 6.11 15.80 -16.08
CA ALA A 66 7.23 15.09 -16.68
C ALA A 66 7.08 13.57 -16.51
N CYS A 67 7.35 12.82 -17.57
CA CYS A 67 7.46 11.37 -17.51
C CYS A 67 8.58 10.95 -16.55
N PRO A 68 8.34 10.06 -15.57
CA PRO A 68 9.35 9.65 -14.58
C PRO A 68 10.48 8.80 -15.18
N ILE A 69 10.34 8.45 -16.45
CA ILE A 69 11.16 7.52 -17.20
C ILE A 69 12.06 8.32 -18.15
N CYS A 70 11.49 9.16 -19.03
CA CYS A 70 12.25 9.92 -20.03
C CYS A 70 12.33 11.44 -19.78
N GLY A 71 11.62 11.97 -18.79
CA GLY A 71 11.57 13.41 -18.47
C GLY A 71 10.73 14.29 -19.42
N HIS A 72 10.31 13.79 -20.58
CA HIS A 72 9.44 14.54 -21.51
C HIS A 72 8.03 14.69 -20.93
N PRO A 73 7.29 15.76 -21.27
CA PRO A 73 5.94 15.95 -20.74
C PRO A 73 4.98 14.85 -21.19
N MET A 74 4.02 14.50 -20.34
CA MET A 74 3.10 13.37 -20.59
C MET A 74 2.20 13.58 -21.81
N PHE A 75 1.91 14.81 -22.21
CA PHE A 75 1.12 15.10 -23.43
C PHE A 75 1.81 14.63 -24.72
N GLU A 76 3.13 14.43 -24.71
CA GLU A 76 3.87 13.90 -25.87
C GLU A 76 3.78 12.37 -25.98
N HIS A 77 3.27 11.69 -24.96
CA HIS A 77 3.14 10.24 -24.94
C HIS A 77 1.82 9.79 -25.59
N VAL A 78 1.86 8.66 -26.27
CA VAL A 78 0.67 8.07 -26.90
C VAL A 78 0.22 6.86 -26.08
N VAL A 79 -1.03 6.86 -25.64
CA VAL A 79 -1.66 5.69 -25.01
C VAL A 79 -2.24 4.80 -26.11
N ASP A 80 -1.62 3.65 -26.35
CA ASP A 80 -2.10 2.64 -27.30
C ASP A 80 -3.09 1.68 -26.62
N HIS A 81 -4.31 1.65 -27.16
CA HIS A 81 -5.41 0.77 -26.74
C HIS A 81 -5.74 -0.32 -27.79
N SER A 82 -4.87 -0.54 -28.77
CA SER A 82 -5.08 -1.50 -29.86
C SER A 82 -5.08 -2.96 -29.40
N THR A 83 -4.48 -3.26 -28.25
CA THR A 83 -4.47 -4.58 -27.62
C THR A 83 -5.24 -4.58 -26.30
N PRO A 84 -5.59 -5.76 -25.74
CA PRO A 84 -6.17 -5.84 -24.40
C PRO A 84 -5.30 -5.20 -23.29
N ASN A 85 -4.00 -5.08 -23.53
CA ASN A 85 -3.08 -4.35 -22.65
C ASN A 85 -2.94 -2.93 -23.16
N THR A 86 -3.30 -1.95 -22.32
CA THR A 86 -3.01 -0.55 -22.60
C THR A 86 -1.51 -0.33 -22.44
N VAL A 87 -0.87 0.20 -23.49
CA VAL A 87 0.58 0.48 -23.50
C VAL A 87 0.78 1.98 -23.64
N LEU A 88 1.62 2.56 -22.79
CA LEU A 88 2.06 3.96 -22.94
C LEU A 88 3.34 3.99 -23.77
N VAL A 89 3.31 4.67 -24.91
CA VAL A 89 4.44 4.79 -25.83
C VAL A 89 5.18 6.10 -25.57
N CYS A 90 6.47 5.97 -25.30
CA CYS A 90 7.36 7.10 -25.05
C CYS A 90 7.76 7.79 -26.36
N PRO A 91 7.86 9.14 -26.41
CA PRO A 91 8.27 9.87 -27.62
C PRO A 91 9.77 9.74 -27.91
N THR A 92 10.59 9.32 -26.94
CA THR A 92 12.02 9.13 -27.14
C THR A 92 12.35 7.67 -27.47
N GLU A 93 13.23 7.50 -28.45
CA GLU A 93 13.90 6.23 -28.75
C GLU A 93 15.22 6.08 -27.99
N GLU A 94 15.63 7.11 -27.22
CA GLU A 94 16.78 6.99 -26.33
C GLU A 94 16.48 5.91 -25.31
N ARG A 95 17.17 4.78 -25.47
CA ARG A 95 17.18 3.72 -24.48
C ARG A 95 17.70 4.34 -23.20
N LEU A 96 16.80 4.49 -22.24
CA LEU A 96 17.13 4.93 -20.89
C LEU A 96 18.30 4.11 -20.38
N PRO A 97 19.18 4.70 -19.56
CA PRO A 97 20.31 3.97 -19.00
C PRO A 97 19.78 2.66 -18.44
N GLU A 98 20.25 1.55 -19.00
CA GLU A 98 19.95 0.25 -18.43
C GLU A 98 20.41 0.33 -16.99
N HIS A 99 19.54 -0.09 -16.06
CA HIS A 99 19.92 -0.10 -14.66
C HIS A 99 21.23 -0.88 -14.57
N GLU A 100 22.31 -0.20 -14.19
CA GLU A 100 23.65 -0.80 -14.12
C GLU A 100 23.48 -2.16 -13.43
N PRO A 101 23.81 -3.28 -14.11
CA PRO A 101 23.59 -4.57 -13.54
C PRO A 101 24.35 -4.58 -12.22
N THR A 102 23.61 -4.74 -11.12
CA THR A 102 24.21 -4.77 -9.79
C THR A 102 25.28 -5.85 -9.84
N THR A 103 26.54 -5.47 -9.72
CA THR A 103 27.71 -6.30 -10.04
C THR A 103 27.93 -7.42 -9.01
N GLY A 104 26.95 -7.69 -8.15
CA GLY A 104 27.06 -8.58 -7.01
C GLY A 104 25.79 -9.41 -6.79
N PRO A 105 25.88 -10.41 -5.90
CA PRO A 105 24.77 -11.29 -5.60
C PRO A 105 23.61 -10.51 -5.00
N LEU A 106 22.39 -10.79 -5.44
CA LEU A 106 21.17 -10.20 -4.88
C LEU A 106 20.64 -11.07 -3.74
N ASN A 107 19.97 -10.44 -2.78
CA ASN A 107 19.21 -11.13 -1.74
C ASN A 107 17.78 -11.46 -2.21
N GLU A 108 16.97 -12.08 -1.35
CA GLU A 108 15.57 -12.44 -1.64
C GLU A 108 14.63 -11.26 -1.91
N LEU A 109 15.06 -10.03 -1.60
CA LEU A 109 14.31 -8.80 -1.88
C LEU A 109 14.79 -8.11 -3.16
N GLY A 110 15.71 -8.73 -3.91
CA GLY A 110 16.29 -8.13 -5.12
C GLY A 110 17.26 -6.99 -4.85
N MET A 111 17.73 -6.82 -3.61
CA MET A 111 18.72 -5.82 -3.23
C MET A 111 20.14 -6.41 -3.24
N PRO A 112 21.19 -5.59 -3.41
CA PRO A 112 22.56 -6.04 -3.26
C PRO A 112 22.76 -6.77 -1.92
N ALA A 113 23.29 -7.99 -1.96
CA ALA A 113 23.53 -8.76 -0.74
C ALA A 113 24.58 -8.06 0.13
N SER A 114 24.27 -7.88 1.41
CA SER A 114 25.14 -7.25 2.40
C SER A 114 25.46 -8.20 3.56
N GLY A 115 26.52 -7.89 4.30
CA GLY A 115 26.95 -8.62 5.51
C GLY A 115 27.14 -10.13 5.29
N ARG A 116 26.66 -10.94 6.25
CA ARG A 116 26.78 -12.41 6.25
C ARG A 116 26.27 -13.07 4.97
N ARG A 117 25.27 -12.46 4.31
CA ARG A 117 24.70 -13.00 3.08
C ARG A 117 25.67 -12.84 1.92
N ARG A 118 26.40 -11.73 1.84
CA ARG A 118 27.45 -11.50 0.84
C ARG A 118 28.60 -12.50 1.01
N GLU A 119 29.07 -12.70 2.23
CA GLU A 119 30.13 -13.66 2.57
C GLU A 119 29.75 -15.10 2.15
N LYS A 120 28.50 -15.50 2.39
CA LYS A 120 27.99 -16.82 1.98
C LYS A 120 27.99 -16.99 0.45
N PHE A 121 27.69 -15.93 -0.30
CA PHE A 121 27.76 -15.98 -1.76
C PHE A 121 29.20 -16.03 -2.28
N GLU A 122 30.10 -15.24 -1.72
CA GLU A 122 31.54 -15.25 -2.03
C GLU A 122 32.18 -16.62 -1.76
N GLN A 123 31.78 -17.29 -0.68
CA GLN A 123 32.22 -18.66 -0.35
C GLN A 123 31.70 -19.70 -1.35
N ARG A 124 30.46 -19.54 -1.87
CA ARG A 124 29.87 -20.45 -2.86
C ARG A 124 30.42 -20.24 -4.26
N SER A 125 30.90 -19.05 -4.60
CA SER A 125 31.51 -18.76 -5.91
C SER A 125 32.99 -19.15 -5.99
N SER A 126 33.62 -19.48 -4.85
CA SER A 126 35.06 -19.78 -4.75
C SER A 126 35.38 -21.28 -4.65
N GLY A 127 34.37 -22.16 -4.76
CA GLY A 127 34.51 -23.63 -4.76
C GLY A 127 33.89 -24.24 -5.99
#